data_AF-A0A965NRM4-F1
#
_entry.id   AF-A0A965NRM4-F1
#
_cell.length_a   1.000
_cell.length_b   1.000
_cell.length_c   1.000
_cell.angle_alpha   90.00
_cell.angle_beta   90.00
_cell.angle_gamma   90.00
#
_symmetry.space_group_name_H-M   'P 1'
#
loop_
_entity.id
_entity.type
_entity.pdbx_description
1 polymer ?
#
loop_
_entity_poly.entity_id
_entity_poly.type
_entity_poly.pdbx_seq_one_letter_code
_entity_poly.pdbx_strand_id
1 'polypeptide(L)' 'WLLGGHIRVGMEDNIYLEKGVLCESNAQLVSKAKRIINDLGGQLASSNEARQMLGL' A
#
# COMPACT_ATOMS: atom_id res chain seq x y z
N TRP A 1 8.67 -3.63 8.10
CA TRP A 1 7.80 -4.78 8.34
C TRP A 1 7.64 -5.00 9.84
N LEU A 2 6.40 -5.07 10.35
CA LEU A 2 6.16 -5.27 11.78
C LEU A 2 5.81 -6.73 12.11
N LEU A 3 4.86 -7.32 11.35
CA LEU A 3 4.33 -8.67 11.58
C LEU A 3 4.41 -9.59 10.34
N GLY A 4 5.11 -9.16 9.29
CA GLY A 4 5.38 -9.99 8.11
C GLY A 4 4.22 -10.19 7.11
N GLY A 5 3.09 -9.51 7.25
CA GLY A 5 1.96 -9.60 6.31
C GLY A 5 1.98 -8.58 5.17
N HIS A 6 1.14 -8.79 4.14
CA HIS A 6 0.89 -7.83 3.06
C HIS A 6 -0.16 -6.78 3.47
N ILE A 7 -0.22 -5.67 2.74
CA ILE A 7 -1.16 -4.58 3.02
C ILE A 7 -2.15 -4.37 1.88
N ARG A 8 -3.30 -3.80 2.23
CA ARG A 8 -4.33 -3.35 1.31
C ARG A 8 -4.69 -1.90 1.62
N VAL A 9 -4.85 -1.09 0.57
CA VAL A 9 -5.32 0.29 0.65
C VAL A 9 -6.16 0.61 -0.57
N GLY A 10 -7.08 1.56 -0.44
CA GLY A 10 -7.90 2.06 -1.53
C GLY A 10 -9.08 2.89 -1.02
N MET A 11 -9.68 3.66 -1.93
CA MET A 11 -10.88 4.46 -1.67
C MET A 11 -12.10 3.61 -1.33
N GLU A 12 -12.07 2.32 -1.66
CA GLU A 12 -13.05 1.32 -1.20
C GLU A 12 -13.08 1.24 0.34
N ASP A 13 -11.91 1.33 0.97
CA ASP A 13 -11.77 1.17 2.41
C ASP A 13 -11.71 2.55 3.12
N ASN A 14 -11.17 3.59 2.46
CA ASN A 14 -11.01 4.93 3.06
C ASN A 14 -10.83 6.04 2.00
N ILE A 15 -11.59 7.13 2.12
CA ILE A 15 -11.53 8.30 1.23
C ILE A 15 -10.63 9.45 1.72
N TYR A 16 -9.97 9.30 2.87
CA TYR A 16 -9.14 10.35 3.47
C TYR A 16 -7.64 10.04 3.31
N LEU A 17 -6.86 10.97 2.76
CA LEU A 17 -5.41 10.90 2.77
C LEU A 17 -4.86 11.17 4.18
N GLU A 18 -5.43 12.17 4.86
CA GLU A 18 -5.11 12.57 6.23
C GLU A 18 -6.40 12.96 6.97
N LYS A 19 -6.30 13.22 8.28
CA LYS A 19 -7.49 13.59 9.08
C LYS A 19 -8.13 14.86 8.50
N GLY A 20 -9.31 14.71 7.89
CA GLY A 20 -10.05 15.79 7.26
C GLY A 20 -9.59 16.18 5.84
N VAL A 21 -8.59 15.49 5.29
CA VAL A 21 -8.08 15.74 3.93
C VAL A 21 -8.48 14.57 3.04
N LEU A 22 -9.42 14.80 2.11
CA LEU A 22 -9.82 13.77 1.14
C LEU A 22 -8.66 13.42 0.20
N CYS A 23 -8.57 12.16 -0.19
CA CYS A 23 -7.67 11.76 -1.27
C CYS A 23 -8.31 12.09 -2.63
N GLU A 24 -7.48 12.55 -3.56
CA GLU A 24 -7.88 12.86 -4.94
C GLU A 24 -7.85 11.61 -5.82
N SER A 25 -7.14 10.56 -5.41
CA SER A 25 -7.06 9.29 -6.14
C SER A 25 -6.60 8.13 -5.26
N ASN A 26 -6.90 6.90 -5.70
CA ASN A 26 -6.32 5.68 -5.15
C ASN A 26 -4.78 5.70 -5.17
N ALA A 27 -4.17 6.32 -6.19
CA ALA A 27 -2.71 6.41 -6.32
C ALA A 27 -2.06 7.18 -5.16
N GLN A 28 -2.73 8.18 -4.58
CA GLN A 28 -2.22 8.90 -3.41
C GLN A 28 -2.16 7.98 -2.18
N LEU A 29 -3.18 7.15 -1.98
CA LEU A 29 -3.21 6.16 -0.89
C LEU A 29 -2.08 5.12 -1.07
N VAL A 30 -1.91 4.60 -2.30
CA VAL A 30 -0.81 3.68 -2.64
C VAL A 30 0.56 4.33 -2.41
N SER A 31 0.74 5.60 -2.80
CA SER A 31 1.99 6.33 -2.61
C SER A 31 2.33 6.54 -1.14
N LYS A 32 1.32 6.88 -0.32
CA LYS A 32 1.49 7.00 1.14
C LYS A 32 1.85 5.65 1.77
N ALA A 33 1.18 4.59 1.35
CA ALA A 33 1.46 3.23 1.82
C ALA A 33 2.87 2.77 1.44
N LYS A 34 3.30 3.03 0.19
CA LYS A 34 4.68 2.79 -0.27
C LYS A 34 5.72 3.46 0.63
N ARG A 35 5.50 4.73 0.97
CA ARG A 35 6.42 5.46 1.87
C ARG A 35 6.52 4.77 3.23
N ILE A 36 5.39 4.42 3.84
CA ILE A 36 5.37 3.74 5.15
C ILE A 36 6.10 2.39 5.08
N ILE A 37 5.89 1.60 4.02
CA ILE A 37 6.60 0.33 3.83
C ILE A 37 8.11 0.56 3.78
N ASN A 38 8.56 1.52 2.96
CA ASN A 38 9.98 1.84 2.81
C ASN A 38 10.60 2.30 4.13
N ASP A 39 9.91 3.18 4.88
CA ASP A 39 10.39 3.69 6.18
C ASP A 39 10.53 2.56 7.21
N LEU A 40 9.70 1.52 7.11
CA LEU A 40 9.79 0.31 7.92
C LEU A 40 10.80 -0.72 7.38
N GLY A 41 11.65 -0.35 6.42
CA GLY A 41 12.67 -1.20 5.81
C GLY A 41 12.13 -2.25 4.82
N GLY A 42 10.92 -2.03 4.30
CA GLY A 42 10.30 -2.94 3.34
C GLY A 42 10.49 -2.58 1.87
N GLN A 43 10.09 -3.52 1.02
CA GLN A 43 10.19 -3.40 -0.43
C GLN A 43 8.85 -3.77 -1.07
N LEU A 44 8.51 -3.05 -2.14
CA LEU A 44 7.32 -3.34 -2.94
C LEU A 44 7.63 -4.46 -3.92
N ALA A 45 6.72 -5.42 -4.00
CA ALA A 45 6.71 -6.40 -5.07
C ALA A 45 6.25 -5.77 -6.39
N SER A 46 6.93 -6.12 -7.47
CA SER A 46 6.44 -6.01 -8.84
C SER A 46 5.23 -6.94 -9.06
N SER A 47 4.50 -6.73 -10.14
CA SER A 47 3.40 -7.62 -10.52
C SER A 47 3.84 -9.07 -10.74
N ASN A 48 5.05 -9.30 -11.23
CA ASN A 48 5.60 -10.65 -11.44
C ASN A 48 5.94 -11.33 -10.11
N GLU A 49 6.58 -10.61 -9.18
CA GLU A 49 6.88 -11.14 -7.84
C GLU A 49 5.60 -11.44 -7.08
N ALA A 50 4.59 -10.57 -7.17
CA ALA A 50 3.29 -10.81 -6.54
C ALA A 50 2.61 -12.09 -7.07
N ARG A 51 2.66 -12.34 -8.39
CA ARG A 51 2.14 -13.59 -8.98
C ARG A 51 2.88 -14.82 -8.45
N GLN A 52 4.21 -14.78 -8.41
CA GLN A 52 5.01 -15.87 -7.86
C GLN A 52 4.69 -16.15 -6.39
N MET A 53 4.55 -15.11 -5.56
CA MET A 53 4.20 -15.24 -4.13
C MET A 53 2.81 -15.86 -3.93
N LEU A 54 1.87 -15.59 -4.85
CA LEU A 54 0.49 -16.06 -4.77
C LEU A 54 0.23 -17.38 -5.53
N GLY A 55 1.23 -17.92 -6.24
CA GLY A 55 1.08 -19.11 -7.08
C GLY A 55 0.21 -18.88 -8.33
N LEU A 56 0.27 -17.69 -8.93
CA LEU A 56 -0.47 -17.25 -10.12
C LEU A 56 0.40 -17.10 -11.37
#